data_AF-A0A8T7BT08-F1
#
_entry.id   AF-A0A8T7BT08-F1
#
_cell.length_a   1.000
_cell.length_b   1.000
_cell.length_c   1.000
_cell.angle_alpha   90.00
_cell.angle_beta   90.00
_cell.angle_gamma   90.00
#
_symmetry.space_group_name_H-M   'P 1'
#
loop_
_entity.id
_entity.type
_entity.pdbx_description
1 polymer ?
#
loop_
_entity_poly.entity_id
_entity_poly.type
_entity_poly.pdbx_seq_one_letter_code
_entity_poly.pdbx_strand_id
1 'polypeptide(L)'
;MNKKQNFLMIFLVAFLVACESDPSDDLQDALSGNTVDDALAINDESQAVGTAAVFSNYDPGNSIVPSSIDILFSGSEDGTLNIPIIENDPQESVKTALNALDGFSTVTPISTGFTDSLDPATITADAVRMFEVTLTAAGGAVLAINGELEFGVDFLATLSSVDTGNSTLVVVPLKPLKPKTSYYIVITNSLKDMAGNSVGASPTYTLLKDRFATYADDNGASLLPNVPDESAATLELLRQLVSVSETVADVAFEDLAAINIVMSWSFTTQSIGDVLTQVRVDIRAGDVPASALVDSTTDSPFTAADIYVG
;
A
#
# COMPACT_ATOMS: atom_id res chain seq x y z
N MET A 1 -66.27 22.08 -51.86
CA MET A 1 -66.41 22.56 -53.25
C MET A 1 -65.46 23.74 -53.45
N ASN A 2 -64.37 23.50 -54.19
CA ASN A 2 -63.62 24.44 -55.04
C ASN A 2 -63.11 25.81 -54.52
N LYS A 3 -61.81 26.00 -54.85
CA LYS A 3 -61.16 27.24 -55.36
C LYS A 3 -60.89 28.34 -54.32
N LYS A 4 -59.90 29.22 -54.45
CA LYS A 4 -58.60 29.34 -55.16
C LYS A 4 -58.07 30.71 -54.69
N GLN A 5 -56.77 30.80 -54.41
CA GLN A 5 -55.84 31.94 -54.58
C GLN A 5 -56.37 33.31 -55.06
N ASN A 6 -55.97 34.39 -54.36
CA ASN A 6 -55.17 35.54 -54.85
C ASN A 6 -55.23 36.72 -53.85
N PHE A 7 -54.09 37.18 -53.30
CA PHE A 7 -53.20 38.24 -53.80
C PHE A 7 -53.74 39.66 -53.54
N LEU A 8 -53.17 40.35 -52.54
CA LEU A 8 -53.11 41.81 -52.52
C LEU A 8 -51.76 42.24 -51.92
N MET A 9 -51.04 43.00 -52.74
CA MET A 9 -49.72 43.58 -52.52
C MET A 9 -49.91 45.07 -52.19
N ILE A 10 -49.33 45.56 -51.10
CA ILE A 10 -49.10 47.00 -50.83
C ILE A 10 -47.68 47.08 -50.25
N PHE A 11 -46.68 47.41 -51.07
CA PHE A 11 -46.05 48.73 -51.22
C PHE A 11 -45.24 49.23 -50.00
N LEU A 12 -43.95 48.88 -50.00
CA LEU A 12 -42.77 49.77 -49.97
C LEU A 12 -42.77 50.98 -49.00
N VAL A 13 -41.97 50.90 -47.94
CA VAL A 13 -40.92 51.91 -47.64
C VAL A 13 -39.70 51.19 -47.08
N ALA A 14 -38.59 51.31 -47.80
CA ALA A 14 -37.27 50.90 -47.39
C ALA A 14 -36.69 51.92 -46.40
N PHE A 15 -36.16 51.44 -45.27
CA PHE A 15 -35.05 52.11 -44.62
C PHE A 15 -33.83 51.21 -44.76
N LEU A 16 -32.89 51.70 -45.56
CA LEU A 16 -31.52 51.20 -45.66
C LEU A 16 -30.80 51.64 -44.38
N VAL A 17 -30.42 50.67 -43.54
CA VAL A 17 -29.22 50.80 -42.71
C VAL A 17 -28.27 49.72 -43.20
N ALA A 18 -27.12 50.18 -43.67
CA ALA A 18 -25.99 49.37 -44.07
C ALA A 18 -25.15 48.98 -42.84
N CYS A 19 -24.36 47.93 -43.03
CA CYS A 19 -23.28 47.43 -42.16
C CYS A 19 -23.75 46.82 -40.84
N GLU A 20 -23.25 45.67 -40.39
CA GLU A 20 -22.02 44.97 -40.71
C GLU A 20 -22.29 43.48 -40.46
N SER A 21 -21.83 42.61 -41.35
CA SER A 21 -21.69 41.19 -41.06
C SER A 21 -20.49 41.02 -40.15
N ASP A 22 -20.71 40.87 -38.84
CA ASP A 22 -19.69 40.29 -37.97
C ASP A 22 -19.95 38.79 -37.80
N PRO A 23 -18.91 37.95 -37.93
CA PRO A 23 -19.01 36.53 -37.67
C PRO A 23 -19.35 36.35 -36.18
N SER A 24 -20.26 35.43 -35.92
CA SER A 24 -20.65 34.98 -34.59
C SER A 24 -19.44 34.83 -33.66
N ASP A 25 -19.53 35.46 -32.49
CA ASP A 25 -18.59 35.38 -31.35
C ASP A 25 -18.49 33.96 -30.73
N ASP A 26 -19.13 32.98 -31.36
CA ASP A 26 -19.26 31.58 -30.92
C ASP A 26 -17.92 30.81 -30.91
N LEU A 27 -16.83 31.42 -31.38
CA LEU A 27 -15.46 30.86 -31.28
C LEU A 27 -14.58 31.56 -30.23
N GLN A 28 -14.97 32.74 -29.73
CA GLN A 28 -14.29 33.36 -28.59
C GLN A 28 -14.87 32.88 -27.26
N ASP A 29 -16.17 32.55 -27.22
CA ASP A 29 -16.79 31.91 -26.04
C ASP A 29 -16.27 30.47 -25.81
N ALA A 30 -15.87 29.79 -26.89
CA ALA A 30 -15.23 28.47 -26.82
C ALA A 30 -13.76 28.50 -26.39
N LEU A 31 -13.11 29.67 -26.35
CA LEU A 31 -11.73 29.84 -25.84
C LEU A 31 -11.67 30.56 -24.48
N SER A 32 -12.70 31.26 -24.05
CA SER A 32 -12.81 31.75 -22.65
C SER A 32 -13.15 30.64 -21.66
N GLY A 33 -13.68 29.51 -22.12
CA GLY A 33 -13.88 28.30 -21.31
C GLY A 33 -12.68 27.35 -21.25
N ASN A 34 -11.56 27.69 -21.90
CA ASN A 34 -10.36 26.85 -21.92
C ASN A 34 -9.15 27.65 -21.39
N THR A 35 -9.30 28.20 -20.19
CA THR A 35 -8.13 28.53 -19.36
C THR A 35 -7.47 27.21 -18.98
N VAL A 36 -6.15 27.16 -19.08
CA VAL A 36 -5.28 25.99 -18.79
C VAL A 36 -5.30 25.61 -17.29
N ASP A 37 -6.32 26.04 -16.55
CA ASP A 37 -6.52 25.84 -15.13
C ASP A 37 -7.43 24.63 -14.84
N ASP A 38 -8.28 24.19 -15.79
CA ASP A 38 -9.18 23.04 -15.60
C ASP A 38 -8.50 21.67 -15.82
N ALA A 39 -7.33 21.63 -16.47
CA ALA A 39 -6.51 20.41 -16.57
C ALA A 39 -5.54 20.24 -15.38
N LEU A 40 -5.54 21.19 -14.45
CA LEU A 40 -4.92 21.08 -13.12
C LEU A 40 -5.95 21.22 -11.99
N ALA A 41 -7.24 21.12 -12.30
CA ALA A 41 -8.26 20.94 -11.30
C ALA A 41 -8.00 19.60 -10.59
N ILE A 42 -7.26 19.67 -9.49
CA ILE A 42 -7.38 18.72 -8.41
C ILE A 42 -8.88 18.68 -8.12
N ASN A 43 -9.53 17.57 -8.47
CA ASN A 43 -10.93 17.34 -8.16
C ASN A 43 -11.14 17.70 -6.69
N ASP A 44 -11.94 18.74 -6.43
CA ASP A 44 -12.28 19.20 -5.06
C ASP A 44 -13.24 18.23 -4.35
N GLU A 45 -13.53 17.08 -4.97
CA GLU A 45 -14.18 15.91 -4.35
C GLU A 45 -13.25 14.69 -4.21
N SER A 46 -11.95 14.88 -4.42
CA SER A 46 -10.93 13.84 -4.25
C SER A 46 -9.90 14.26 -3.23
N GLN A 47 -10.27 14.47 -1.96
CA GLN A 47 -9.27 14.74 -0.93
C GLN A 47 -9.78 14.32 0.47
N ALA A 48 -9.16 13.30 1.05
CA ALA A 48 -8.89 13.31 2.50
C ALA A 48 -7.72 14.29 2.81
N VAL A 49 -7.68 15.45 2.13
CA VAL A 49 -6.66 16.49 2.25
C VAL A 49 -7.39 17.79 2.50
N GLY A 50 -7.48 18.13 3.78
CA GLY A 50 -8.08 19.39 4.20
C GLY A 50 -8.03 19.63 5.71
N THR A 51 -7.08 19.04 6.44
CA THR A 51 -6.72 19.41 7.84
C THR A 51 -5.55 18.60 8.40
N ALA A 52 -5.16 17.49 7.76
CA ALA A 52 -4.08 16.64 8.26
C ALA A 52 -2.75 17.41 8.28
N ALA A 53 -2.20 17.61 9.48
CA ALA A 53 -0.85 18.13 9.71
C ALA A 53 0.17 17.02 9.97
N VAL A 54 -0.33 15.82 10.31
CA VAL A 54 0.46 14.64 10.63
C VAL A 54 0.20 13.58 9.58
N PHE A 55 1.27 13.06 8.99
CA PHE A 55 1.20 12.06 7.92
C PHE A 55 1.92 10.79 8.35
N SER A 56 1.51 9.68 7.76
CA SER A 56 2.25 8.43 7.83
C SER A 56 3.63 8.58 7.16
N ASN A 57 4.68 7.89 7.61
CA ASN A 57 6.03 7.96 7.02
C ASN A 57 6.28 6.95 5.90
N TYR A 58 5.24 6.27 5.38
CA TYR A 58 5.42 5.18 4.40
C TYR A 58 6.08 5.67 3.10
N ASP A 59 7.29 5.20 2.85
CA ASP A 59 8.07 5.47 1.65
C ASP A 59 9.04 4.29 1.37
N PRO A 60 8.60 3.27 0.62
CA PRO A 60 9.44 2.12 0.31
C PRO A 60 10.66 2.48 -0.55
N GLY A 61 10.59 3.54 -1.36
CA GLY A 61 11.72 4.00 -2.18
C GLY A 61 12.89 4.51 -1.33
N ASN A 62 12.59 5.12 -0.19
CA ASN A 62 13.58 5.56 0.80
C ASN A 62 13.78 4.56 1.96
N SER A 63 13.29 3.32 1.82
CA SER A 63 13.35 2.29 2.87
C SER A 63 12.68 2.69 4.19
N ILE A 64 11.68 3.57 4.14
CA ILE A 64 10.88 3.97 5.31
C ILE A 64 9.59 3.16 5.29
N VAL A 65 9.61 2.02 5.96
CA VAL A 65 8.50 1.06 5.95
C VAL A 65 8.25 0.52 7.36
N PRO A 66 7.06 -0.06 7.63
CA PRO A 66 6.81 -0.78 8.87
C PRO A 66 7.86 -1.86 9.15
N SER A 67 8.14 -2.14 10.43
CA SER A 67 9.21 -3.07 10.83
C SER A 67 8.99 -4.51 10.37
N SER A 68 7.76 -4.88 10.04
CA SER A 68 7.38 -6.19 9.50
C SER A 68 6.46 -5.96 8.32
N ILE A 69 6.97 -6.20 7.11
CA ILE A 69 6.27 -5.94 5.87
C ILE A 69 6.75 -6.87 4.76
N ASP A 70 5.81 -7.45 4.03
CA ASP A 70 6.09 -8.47 3.03
C ASP A 70 6.75 -7.95 1.75
N ILE A 71 6.76 -6.63 1.51
CA ILE A 71 7.50 -6.07 0.37
C ILE A 71 8.99 -6.39 0.43
N LEU A 72 9.51 -6.71 1.63
CA LEU A 72 10.90 -7.13 1.82
C LEU A 72 11.19 -8.52 1.23
N PHE A 73 10.18 -9.29 0.83
CA PHE A 73 10.36 -10.50 0.00
C PHE A 73 10.49 -10.19 -1.49
N SER A 74 10.32 -8.94 -1.92
CA SER A 74 10.35 -8.59 -3.34
C SER A 74 11.66 -9.02 -4.00
N GLY A 75 11.56 -9.79 -5.08
CA GLY A 75 12.72 -10.33 -5.81
C GLY A 75 13.39 -11.55 -5.14
N SER A 76 12.84 -12.07 -4.04
CA SER A 76 13.30 -13.32 -3.44
C SER A 76 12.93 -14.53 -4.31
N GLU A 77 13.88 -15.44 -4.52
CA GLU A 77 13.67 -16.69 -5.25
C GLU A 77 13.56 -17.92 -4.32
N ASP A 78 14.03 -17.80 -3.08
CA ASP A 78 14.11 -18.89 -2.11
C ASP A 78 13.05 -18.78 -0.99
N GLY A 79 12.24 -17.72 -1.02
CA GLY A 79 11.18 -17.49 -0.04
C GLY A 79 11.67 -16.86 1.26
N THR A 80 12.90 -16.35 1.29
CA THR A 80 13.46 -15.58 2.42
C THR A 80 13.42 -14.07 2.16
N LEU A 81 13.64 -13.27 3.21
CA LEU A 81 13.72 -11.82 3.08
C LEU A 81 14.87 -11.42 2.13
N ASN A 82 14.62 -10.40 1.32
CA ASN A 82 15.54 -9.85 0.33
C ASN A 82 15.78 -8.36 0.59
N ILE A 83 16.28 -8.03 1.77
CA ILE A 83 16.62 -6.66 2.16
C ILE A 83 17.88 -6.23 1.40
N PRO A 84 17.87 -5.10 0.66
CA PRO A 84 19.03 -4.61 -0.06
C PRO A 84 20.23 -4.33 0.84
N ILE A 85 21.39 -4.86 0.46
CA ILE A 85 22.70 -4.60 1.08
C ILE A 85 23.54 -3.80 0.09
N ILE A 86 23.87 -2.56 0.45
CA ILE A 86 24.72 -1.69 -0.38
C ILE A 86 26.20 -1.95 -0.09
N GLU A 87 27.08 -1.50 -0.99
CA GLU A 87 28.52 -1.59 -0.76
C GLU A 87 28.92 -0.83 0.51
N ASN A 88 29.69 -1.47 1.40
CA ASN A 88 30.11 -0.94 2.70
C ASN A 88 28.95 -0.60 3.67
N ASP A 89 27.84 -1.34 3.60
CA ASP A 89 26.72 -1.17 4.53
C ASP A 89 27.16 -1.46 5.99
N PRO A 90 27.08 -0.49 6.92
CA PRO A 90 27.45 -0.72 8.31
C PRO A 90 26.56 -1.77 9.01
N GLN A 91 25.41 -2.11 8.43
CA GLN A 91 24.46 -3.10 8.93
C GLN A 91 24.47 -4.39 8.10
N GLU A 92 25.47 -4.61 7.23
CA GLU A 92 25.58 -5.79 6.37
C GLU A 92 25.38 -7.10 7.14
N SER A 93 26.06 -7.29 8.27
CA SER A 93 25.96 -8.52 9.06
C SER A 93 24.53 -8.77 9.59
N VAL A 94 23.84 -7.71 9.99
CA VAL A 94 22.46 -7.79 10.49
C VAL A 94 21.50 -8.07 9.34
N LYS A 95 21.63 -7.37 8.21
CA LYS A 95 20.79 -7.58 7.03
C LYS A 95 20.98 -8.97 6.44
N THR A 96 22.21 -9.48 6.38
CA THR A 96 22.48 -10.86 5.96
C THR A 96 21.80 -11.88 6.87
N ALA A 97 21.83 -11.67 8.19
CA ALA A 97 21.11 -12.54 9.13
C ALA A 97 19.59 -12.44 8.98
N LEU A 98 19.05 -11.24 8.74
CA LEU A 98 17.62 -11.04 8.48
C LEU A 98 17.18 -11.66 7.16
N ASN A 99 18.03 -11.59 6.12
CA ASN A 99 17.78 -12.22 4.81
C ASN A 99 17.79 -13.75 4.87
N ALA A 100 18.21 -14.37 5.97
CA ALA A 100 18.04 -15.81 6.17
C ALA A 100 16.64 -16.18 6.71
N LEU A 101 15.79 -15.21 7.03
CA LEU A 101 14.47 -15.45 7.61
C LEU A 101 13.41 -15.64 6.51
N ASP A 102 12.54 -16.63 6.71
CA ASP A 102 11.41 -16.95 5.83
C ASP A 102 10.10 -16.24 6.24
N GLY A 103 10.20 -15.25 7.13
CA GLY A 103 9.06 -14.58 7.73
C GLY A 103 9.44 -13.69 8.91
N PHE A 104 8.42 -13.05 9.46
CA PHE A 104 8.50 -12.23 10.66
C PHE A 104 8.12 -13.03 11.92
N SER A 105 8.51 -12.52 13.08
CA SER A 105 8.21 -13.15 14.36
C SER A 105 6.70 -13.21 14.63
N THR A 106 6.25 -14.25 15.32
CA THR A 106 4.84 -14.41 15.75
C THR A 106 4.49 -13.60 16.99
N VAL A 107 5.48 -13.00 17.66
CA VAL A 107 5.31 -12.32 18.96
C VAL A 107 5.95 -10.94 19.02
N THR A 108 6.77 -10.57 18.04
CA THR A 108 7.48 -9.29 18.07
C THR A 108 6.51 -8.16 17.74
N PRO A 109 6.55 -7.03 18.47
CA PRO A 109 5.79 -5.85 18.12
C PRO A 109 6.16 -5.32 16.72
N ILE A 110 5.17 -4.81 16.02
CA ILE A 110 5.31 -4.24 14.67
C ILE A 110 5.19 -2.73 14.80
N SER A 111 6.18 -1.98 14.33
CA SER A 111 6.19 -0.52 14.43
C SER A 111 6.04 0.16 13.08
N THR A 112 5.43 1.35 13.09
CA THR A 112 5.40 2.29 11.97
C THR A 112 5.44 3.73 12.48
N GLY A 113 5.96 4.64 11.66
CA GLY A 113 6.21 6.02 12.04
C GLY A 113 5.26 7.03 11.37
N PHE A 114 5.10 8.17 12.03
CA PHE A 114 4.38 9.34 11.55
C PHE A 114 5.27 10.58 11.62
N THR A 115 4.88 11.65 10.96
CA THR A 115 5.68 12.88 10.87
C THR A 115 5.68 13.71 12.16
N ASP A 116 4.73 13.47 13.07
CA ASP A 116 4.58 14.19 14.34
C ASP A 116 3.80 13.33 15.38
N SER A 117 3.58 13.88 16.57
CA SER A 117 2.91 13.22 17.69
C SER A 117 1.46 12.81 17.39
N LEU A 118 1.13 11.58 17.78
CA LEU A 118 -0.23 11.02 17.76
C LEU A 118 -0.94 11.22 19.10
N ASP A 119 -2.27 11.34 19.08
CA ASP A 119 -3.09 11.30 20.28
C ASP A 119 -3.36 9.84 20.71
N PRO A 120 -2.77 9.36 21.82
CA PRO A 120 -2.94 7.98 22.27
C PRO A 120 -4.40 7.63 22.62
N ALA A 121 -5.25 8.60 22.94
CA ALA A 121 -6.67 8.36 23.23
C ALA A 121 -7.46 7.90 22.00
N THR A 122 -6.93 8.12 20.79
CA THR A 122 -7.57 7.75 19.52
C THR A 122 -7.09 6.41 18.97
N ILE A 123 -6.10 5.78 19.61
CA ILE A 123 -5.62 4.45 19.25
C ILE A 123 -6.63 3.41 19.73
N THR A 124 -7.57 3.08 18.84
CA THR A 124 -8.73 2.23 19.10
C THR A 124 -8.89 1.16 18.00
N ALA A 125 -9.89 0.28 18.14
CA ALA A 125 -10.22 -0.73 17.14
C ALA A 125 -10.61 -0.12 15.77
N ASP A 126 -11.18 1.08 15.76
CA ASP A 126 -11.54 1.77 14.51
C ASP A 126 -10.32 2.40 13.82
N ALA A 127 -9.28 2.72 14.59
CA ALA A 127 -8.05 3.37 14.13
C ALA A 127 -7.01 2.37 13.60
N VAL A 128 -6.92 1.19 14.21
CA VAL A 128 -5.96 0.15 13.86
C VAL A 128 -6.65 -1.21 13.82
N ARG A 129 -6.72 -1.79 12.63
CA ARG A 129 -7.32 -3.10 12.38
C ARG A 129 -6.27 -4.08 11.88
N MET A 130 -6.43 -5.35 12.23
CA MET A 130 -5.56 -6.42 11.78
C MET A 130 -6.36 -7.64 11.35
N PHE A 131 -6.00 -8.21 10.21
CA PHE A 131 -6.71 -9.31 9.58
C PHE A 131 -5.76 -10.47 9.31
N GLU A 132 -6.24 -11.70 9.46
CA GLU A 132 -5.63 -12.87 8.83
C GLU A 132 -6.05 -12.90 7.36
N VAL A 133 -5.10 -13.06 6.45
CA VAL A 133 -5.34 -12.92 5.01
C VAL A 133 -4.71 -14.03 4.19
N THR A 134 -5.20 -14.20 2.97
CA THR A 134 -4.54 -14.99 1.93
C THR A 134 -3.93 -14.03 0.91
N LEU A 135 -2.65 -14.22 0.60
CA LEU A 135 -1.93 -13.43 -0.41
C LEU A 135 -1.86 -14.19 -1.74
N THR A 136 -1.64 -13.46 -2.84
CA THR A 136 -1.43 -14.06 -4.17
C THR A 136 -0.13 -14.88 -4.26
N ALA A 137 0.90 -14.48 -3.50
CA ALA A 137 2.18 -15.16 -3.31
C ALA A 137 2.85 -14.56 -2.05
N ALA A 138 4.01 -15.08 -1.63
CA ALA A 138 4.84 -14.39 -0.65
C ALA A 138 5.21 -12.99 -1.20
N GLY A 139 5.00 -11.92 -0.41
CA GLY A 139 5.18 -10.55 -0.93
C GLY A 139 4.03 -10.02 -1.80
N GLY A 140 3.00 -10.85 -2.06
CA GLY A 140 1.92 -10.53 -2.99
C GLY A 140 0.76 -9.74 -2.38
N ALA A 141 -0.22 -9.40 -3.23
CA ALA A 141 -1.40 -8.66 -2.84
C ALA A 141 -2.35 -9.50 -1.99
N VAL A 142 -3.14 -8.84 -1.13
CA VAL A 142 -4.23 -9.48 -0.40
C VAL A 142 -5.29 -9.93 -1.40
N LEU A 143 -5.59 -11.24 -1.38
CA LEU A 143 -6.59 -11.88 -2.21
C LEU A 143 -7.91 -12.11 -1.45
N ALA A 144 -7.81 -12.43 -0.17
CA ALA A 144 -8.97 -12.68 0.70
C ALA A 144 -8.67 -12.35 2.16
N ILE A 145 -9.71 -11.95 2.89
CA ILE A 145 -9.70 -11.80 4.34
C ILE A 145 -10.32 -13.05 4.97
N ASN A 146 -9.54 -13.73 5.80
CA ASN A 146 -9.91 -15.00 6.43
C ASN A 146 -10.54 -14.79 7.81
N GLY A 147 -10.21 -13.69 8.46
CA GLY A 147 -10.78 -13.29 9.74
C GLY A 147 -10.16 -12.01 10.26
N GLU A 148 -10.91 -11.27 11.06
CA GLU A 148 -10.41 -10.11 11.80
C GLU A 148 -9.92 -10.53 13.19
N LEU A 149 -8.80 -9.96 13.62
CA LEU A 149 -8.28 -10.15 14.97
C LEU A 149 -8.91 -9.11 15.91
N GLU A 150 -9.17 -9.48 17.15
CA GLU A 150 -9.87 -8.61 18.09
C GLU A 150 -8.91 -7.67 18.84
N PHE A 151 -9.12 -6.35 18.69
CA PHE A 151 -8.35 -5.33 19.41
C PHE A 151 -8.57 -5.44 20.93
N GLY A 152 -7.49 -5.42 21.70
CA GLY A 152 -7.49 -5.61 23.16
C GLY A 152 -7.54 -7.08 23.60
N VAL A 153 -7.73 -8.04 22.67
CA VAL A 153 -7.82 -9.48 22.97
C VAL A 153 -6.72 -10.27 22.26
N ASP A 154 -6.58 -10.10 20.95
CA ASP A 154 -5.56 -10.77 20.14
C ASP A 154 -4.33 -9.87 19.92
N PHE A 155 -4.54 -8.56 19.82
CA PHE A 155 -3.49 -7.56 19.70
C PHE A 155 -3.88 -6.25 20.37
N LEU A 156 -2.90 -5.38 20.61
CA LEU A 156 -3.10 -4.01 21.07
C LEU A 156 -2.25 -3.08 20.22
N ALA A 157 -2.72 -1.86 19.93
CA ALA A 157 -1.86 -0.81 19.40
C ALA A 157 -1.60 0.26 20.48
N THR A 158 -0.38 0.78 20.53
CA THR A 158 0.05 1.81 21.48
C THR A 158 1.19 2.63 20.89
N LEU A 159 1.55 3.73 21.54
CA LEU A 159 2.78 4.46 21.22
C LEU A 159 4.01 3.73 21.75
N SER A 160 5.12 3.86 21.02
CA SER A 160 6.42 3.33 21.43
C SER A 160 6.90 3.99 22.73
N SER A 161 7.28 3.19 23.73
CA SER A 161 7.80 3.71 25.00
C SER A 161 9.21 4.29 24.91
N VAL A 162 9.92 4.04 23.80
CA VAL A 162 11.28 4.55 23.57
C VAL A 162 11.30 5.75 22.62
N ASP A 163 10.16 6.11 22.03
CA ASP A 163 10.01 7.32 21.23
C ASP A 163 9.45 8.44 22.11
N THR A 164 10.29 9.42 22.45
CA THR A 164 9.88 10.58 23.24
C THR A 164 8.97 11.54 22.48
N GLY A 165 8.90 11.41 21.15
CA GLY A 165 8.09 12.25 20.26
C GLY A 165 6.67 11.75 20.03
N ASN A 166 6.29 10.58 20.59
CA ASN A 166 4.95 9.99 20.41
C ASN A 166 4.52 9.84 18.93
N SER A 167 5.50 9.69 18.03
CA SER A 167 5.32 9.62 16.57
C SER A 167 5.37 8.19 16.02
N THR A 168 5.73 7.22 16.87
CA THR A 168 5.85 5.81 16.52
C THR A 168 4.70 5.01 17.10
N LEU A 169 3.86 4.47 16.22
CA LEU A 169 2.81 3.51 16.56
C LEU A 169 3.40 2.10 16.60
N VAL A 170 3.00 1.31 17.59
CA VAL A 170 3.42 -0.07 17.79
C VAL A 170 2.21 -0.97 17.96
N VAL A 171 2.09 -1.98 17.10
CA VAL A 171 1.09 -3.05 17.16
C VAL A 171 1.72 -4.25 17.85
N VAL A 172 1.17 -4.65 19.00
CA VAL A 172 1.67 -5.69 19.88
C VAL A 172 0.71 -6.88 19.86
N PRO A 173 1.12 -8.05 19.34
CA PRO A 173 0.36 -9.28 19.53
C PRO A 173 0.25 -9.61 21.03
N LEU A 174 -0.97 -9.84 21.52
CA LEU A 174 -1.23 -10.27 22.91
C LEU A 174 -1.19 -11.79 23.06
N LYS A 175 -1.28 -12.49 21.93
CA LYS A 175 -1.09 -13.93 21.80
C LYS A 175 -0.12 -14.17 20.63
N PRO A 176 0.67 -15.27 20.65
CA PRO A 176 1.45 -15.64 19.49
C PRO A 176 0.56 -15.79 18.25
N LEU A 177 0.92 -15.10 17.18
CA LEU A 177 0.30 -15.26 15.87
C LEU A 177 0.53 -16.69 15.35
N LYS A 178 -0.34 -17.14 14.44
CA LYS A 178 -0.17 -18.45 13.80
C LYS A 178 1.09 -18.42 12.96
N PRO A 179 1.96 -19.46 13.02
CA PRO A 179 3.12 -19.55 12.13
C PRO A 179 2.67 -19.71 10.67
N LYS A 180 3.55 -19.37 9.73
CA LYS A 180 3.29 -19.49 8.28
C LYS A 180 1.96 -18.88 7.83
N THR A 181 1.55 -17.80 8.48
CA THR A 181 0.28 -17.13 8.22
C THR A 181 0.54 -15.67 7.87
N SER A 182 -0.19 -15.17 6.86
CA SER A 182 -0.12 -13.78 6.46
C SER A 182 -1.19 -12.96 7.18
N TYR A 183 -0.79 -11.78 7.61
CA TYR A 183 -1.63 -10.81 8.28
C TYR A 183 -1.59 -9.48 7.53
N TYR A 184 -2.67 -8.71 7.62
CA TYR A 184 -2.80 -7.40 6.98
C TYR A 184 -3.21 -6.38 8.03
N ILE A 185 -2.42 -5.32 8.19
CA ILE A 185 -2.70 -4.23 9.11
C ILE A 185 -3.22 -3.05 8.31
N VAL A 186 -4.27 -2.42 8.82
CA VAL A 186 -4.89 -1.22 8.26
C VAL A 186 -4.95 -0.15 9.32
N ILE A 187 -4.41 1.02 9.01
CA ILE A 187 -4.51 2.24 9.81
C ILE A 187 -5.47 3.19 9.12
N THR A 188 -6.43 3.73 9.88
CA THR A 188 -7.47 4.61 9.35
C THR A 188 -7.29 6.06 9.82
N ASN A 189 -8.06 6.96 9.21
CA ASN A 189 -8.19 8.36 9.60
C ASN A 189 -8.97 8.56 10.92
N SER A 190 -9.43 7.49 11.59
CA SER A 190 -9.90 7.54 12.99
C SER A 190 -8.74 7.80 13.96
N LEU A 191 -7.50 7.48 13.56
CA LEU A 191 -6.29 7.90 14.27
C LEU A 191 -6.10 9.41 14.13
N LYS A 192 -5.79 10.10 15.23
CA LYS A 192 -5.67 11.56 15.27
C LYS A 192 -4.35 12.04 15.83
N ASP A 193 -4.01 13.27 15.48
CA ASP A 193 -2.96 14.04 16.11
C ASP A 193 -3.42 14.65 17.44
N MET A 194 -2.48 15.24 18.18
CA MET A 194 -2.74 15.93 19.46
C MET A 194 -3.64 17.17 19.33
N ALA A 195 -3.87 17.68 18.12
CA ALA A 195 -4.79 18.78 17.84
C ALA A 195 -6.21 18.30 17.50
N GLY A 196 -6.42 16.98 17.42
CA GLY A 196 -7.70 16.35 17.11
C GLY A 196 -7.99 16.25 15.61
N ASN A 197 -7.02 16.49 14.73
CA ASN A 197 -7.15 16.27 13.30
C ASN A 197 -6.82 14.82 12.96
N SER A 198 -7.54 14.25 11.98
CA SER A 198 -7.20 12.94 11.43
C SER A 198 -5.80 12.95 10.80
N VAL A 199 -5.04 11.89 11.04
CA VAL A 199 -3.76 11.69 10.35
C VAL A 199 -4.00 11.38 8.87
N GLY A 200 -3.05 11.78 8.02
CA GLY A 200 -3.11 11.61 6.57
C GLY A 200 -2.17 10.53 6.05
N ALA A 201 -2.48 10.01 4.86
CA ALA A 201 -1.58 9.16 4.08
C ALA A 201 -0.31 9.92 3.67
N SER A 202 0.83 9.23 3.56
CA SER A 202 2.03 9.85 2.99
C SER A 202 1.78 10.22 1.51
N PRO A 203 2.50 11.19 0.93
CA PRO A 203 2.41 11.47 -0.50
C PRO A 203 2.69 10.22 -1.35
N THR A 204 3.71 9.42 -0.97
CA THR A 204 4.06 8.17 -1.64
C THR A 204 2.91 7.15 -1.52
N TYR A 205 2.34 6.97 -0.33
CA TYR A 205 1.24 6.03 -0.14
C TYR A 205 -0.03 6.47 -0.90
N THR A 206 -0.29 7.78 -0.98
CA THR A 206 -1.40 8.34 -1.77
C THR A 206 -1.27 7.97 -3.25
N LEU A 207 -0.06 7.99 -3.79
CA LEU A 207 0.22 7.51 -5.14
C LEU A 207 -0.02 5.99 -5.26
N LEU A 208 0.41 5.20 -4.28
CA LEU A 208 0.30 3.74 -4.34
C LEU A 208 -1.12 3.21 -4.13
N LYS A 209 -1.97 3.91 -3.37
CA LYS A 209 -3.36 3.51 -3.16
C LYS A 209 -4.31 3.93 -4.29
N ASP A 210 -3.86 4.76 -5.22
CA ASP A 210 -4.69 5.23 -6.34
C ASP A 210 -5.14 4.05 -7.21
N ARG A 211 -6.46 3.93 -7.41
CA ARG A 211 -7.09 2.84 -8.16
C ARG A 211 -7.28 3.15 -9.64
N PHE A 212 -7.23 4.42 -10.01
CA PHE A 212 -7.60 4.91 -11.34
C PHE A 212 -6.39 5.36 -12.14
N ALA A 213 -5.30 5.73 -11.48
CA ALA A 213 -4.05 6.04 -12.15
C ALA A 213 -3.32 4.78 -12.64
N THR A 214 -2.54 4.96 -13.70
CA THR A 214 -1.57 4.00 -14.23
C THR A 214 -0.25 4.74 -14.43
N TYR A 215 0.85 4.21 -13.90
CA TYR A 215 2.14 4.91 -13.95
C TYR A 215 3.05 4.44 -15.08
N ALA A 216 2.84 3.23 -15.58
CA ALA A 216 3.51 2.68 -16.75
C ALA A 216 2.49 2.05 -17.70
N ASP A 217 2.81 2.03 -19.00
CA ASP A 217 2.02 1.31 -19.99
C ASP A 217 2.34 -0.20 -19.99
N ASP A 218 1.61 -0.98 -20.81
CA ASP A 218 1.80 -2.43 -20.93
C ASP A 218 3.21 -2.85 -21.41
N ASN A 219 3.98 -1.92 -21.98
CA ASN A 219 5.36 -2.13 -22.43
C ASN A 219 6.39 -1.65 -21.40
N GLY A 220 5.96 -1.16 -20.23
CA GLY A 220 6.81 -0.62 -19.18
C GLY A 220 7.27 0.83 -19.41
N ALA A 221 6.74 1.53 -20.42
CA ALA A 221 7.07 2.93 -20.67
C ALA A 221 6.38 3.84 -19.64
N SER A 222 7.11 4.82 -19.13
CA SER A 222 6.61 5.75 -18.12
C SER A 222 5.50 6.64 -18.66
N LEU A 223 4.39 6.71 -17.93
CA LEU A 223 3.29 7.64 -18.16
C LEU A 223 3.41 8.91 -17.29
N LEU A 224 4.41 8.94 -16.39
CA LEU A 224 4.65 10.05 -15.47
C LEU A 224 5.69 11.03 -16.03
N PRO A 225 5.45 12.35 -15.97
CA PRO A 225 6.43 13.34 -16.42
C PRO A 225 7.75 13.23 -15.64
N ASN A 226 8.88 13.19 -16.36
CA ASN A 226 10.24 13.15 -15.80
C ASN A 226 10.56 11.95 -14.89
N VAL A 227 9.80 10.86 -14.97
CA VAL A 227 10.09 9.61 -14.25
C VAL A 227 10.64 8.57 -15.25
N PRO A 228 11.81 7.93 -15.00
CA PRO A 228 12.33 6.87 -15.85
C PRO A 228 11.41 5.64 -15.91
N ASP A 229 11.40 4.95 -17.05
CA ASP A 229 10.58 3.76 -17.32
C ASP A 229 10.67 2.70 -16.21
N GLU A 230 11.88 2.33 -15.79
CA GLU A 230 12.11 1.35 -14.71
C GLU A 230 11.46 1.77 -13.37
N SER A 231 11.56 3.06 -13.04
CA SER A 231 10.97 3.60 -11.81
C SER A 231 9.45 3.63 -11.90
N ALA A 232 8.90 4.00 -13.05
CA ALA A 232 7.47 4.01 -13.30
C ALA A 232 6.87 2.59 -13.26
N ALA A 233 7.55 1.60 -13.84
CA ALA A 233 7.15 0.20 -13.79
C ALA A 233 7.15 -0.35 -12.36
N THR A 234 8.18 -0.01 -11.57
CA THR A 234 8.24 -0.39 -10.15
C THR A 234 7.12 0.26 -9.34
N LEU A 235 6.86 1.56 -9.57
CA LEU A 235 5.76 2.27 -8.93
C LEU A 235 4.40 1.68 -9.31
N GLU A 236 4.20 1.29 -10.57
CA GLU A 236 2.95 0.65 -11.01
C GLU A 236 2.75 -0.72 -10.35
N LEU A 237 3.79 -1.53 -10.19
CA LEU A 237 3.71 -2.80 -9.46
C LEU A 237 3.30 -2.58 -7.99
N LEU A 238 3.94 -1.63 -7.31
CA LEU A 238 3.61 -1.28 -5.93
C LEU A 238 2.20 -0.70 -5.82
N ARG A 239 1.77 0.10 -6.81
CA ARG A 239 0.41 0.65 -6.86
C ARG A 239 -0.62 -0.46 -6.98
N GLN A 240 -0.41 -1.42 -7.89
CA GLN A 240 -1.29 -2.58 -8.01
C GLN A 240 -1.34 -3.39 -6.72
N LEU A 241 -0.18 -3.63 -6.09
CA LEU A 241 -0.09 -4.35 -4.82
C LEU A 241 -0.95 -3.69 -3.72
N VAL A 242 -0.77 -2.39 -3.50
CA VAL A 242 -1.47 -1.63 -2.45
C VAL A 242 -2.94 -1.45 -2.79
N SER A 243 -3.26 -0.98 -4.00
CA SER A 243 -4.64 -0.69 -4.42
C SER A 243 -5.53 -1.94 -4.45
N VAL A 244 -5.02 -3.10 -4.90
CA VAL A 244 -5.77 -4.37 -4.86
C VAL A 244 -6.02 -4.79 -3.41
N SER A 245 -4.99 -4.70 -2.56
CA SER A 245 -5.12 -5.08 -1.16
C SER A 245 -6.14 -4.22 -0.40
N GLU A 246 -6.09 -2.90 -0.58
CA GLU A 246 -7.10 -1.99 -0.03
C GLU A 246 -8.50 -2.27 -0.59
N THR A 247 -8.61 -2.64 -1.86
CA THR A 247 -9.91 -2.98 -2.48
C THR A 247 -10.55 -4.20 -1.84
N VAL A 248 -9.76 -5.21 -1.49
CA VAL A 248 -10.29 -6.37 -0.77
C VAL A 248 -10.83 -5.98 0.61
N ALA A 249 -10.12 -5.10 1.33
CA ALA A 249 -10.56 -4.61 2.64
C ALA A 249 -11.84 -3.75 2.54
N ASP A 250 -11.87 -2.80 1.60
CA ASP A 250 -13.00 -1.90 1.33
C ASP A 250 -14.28 -2.65 0.95
N VAL A 251 -14.17 -3.69 0.11
CA VAL A 251 -15.33 -4.52 -0.27
C VAL A 251 -15.80 -5.43 0.87
N ALA A 252 -14.88 -5.87 1.74
CA ALA A 252 -15.23 -6.77 2.84
C ALA A 252 -15.89 -6.06 4.03
N PHE A 253 -15.64 -4.76 4.21
CA PHE A 253 -16.05 -4.01 5.39
C PHE A 253 -16.56 -2.62 5.04
N GLU A 254 -17.86 -2.37 5.28
CA GLU A 254 -18.50 -1.07 5.00
C GLU A 254 -17.87 0.10 5.78
N ASP A 255 -17.30 -0.18 6.95
CA ASP A 255 -16.64 0.79 7.82
C ASP A 255 -15.16 1.03 7.45
N LEU A 256 -14.62 0.29 6.48
CA LEU A 256 -13.22 0.38 6.04
C LEU A 256 -13.08 0.89 4.61
N ALA A 257 -13.86 1.92 4.28
CA ALA A 257 -13.80 2.55 2.97
C ALA A 257 -12.37 2.99 2.62
N ALA A 258 -11.95 2.78 1.37
CA ALA A 258 -10.59 3.07 0.90
C ALA A 258 -10.10 4.48 1.22
N ILE A 259 -11.00 5.46 1.16
CA ILE A 259 -10.73 6.87 1.45
C ILE A 259 -10.34 7.11 2.93
N ASN A 260 -10.75 6.22 3.83
CA ASN A 260 -10.43 6.29 5.25
C ASN A 260 -9.09 5.63 5.58
N ILE A 261 -8.51 4.85 4.66
CA ILE A 261 -7.25 4.14 4.89
C ILE A 261 -6.08 5.12 4.72
N VAL A 262 -5.31 5.28 5.78
CA VAL A 262 -4.11 6.13 5.84
C VAL A 262 -2.86 5.36 5.45
N MET A 263 -2.75 4.11 5.90
CA MET A 263 -1.66 3.20 5.58
C MET A 263 -2.16 1.77 5.74
N SER A 264 -1.66 0.86 4.93
CA SER A 264 -1.93 -0.57 5.05
C SER A 264 -0.74 -1.38 4.56
N TRP A 265 -0.50 -2.53 5.15
CA TRP A 265 0.53 -3.45 4.68
C TRP A 265 0.28 -4.88 5.16
N SER A 266 0.83 -5.86 4.43
CA SER A 266 0.83 -7.25 4.86
C SER A 266 2.17 -7.65 5.46
N PHE A 267 2.16 -8.64 6.34
CA PHE A 267 3.35 -9.33 6.82
C PHE A 267 3.06 -10.82 7.03
N THR A 268 4.04 -11.67 6.78
CA THR A 268 3.93 -13.13 6.88
C THR A 268 4.84 -13.64 7.98
N THR A 269 4.30 -14.46 8.90
CA THR A 269 5.06 -15.01 10.02
C THR A 269 5.93 -16.21 9.62
N GLN A 270 7.06 -16.41 10.29
CA GLN A 270 8.00 -17.52 10.04
C GLN A 270 7.37 -18.91 10.12
N SER A 271 7.99 -19.86 9.41
CA SER A 271 7.65 -21.28 9.54
C SER A 271 8.34 -21.89 10.78
N ILE A 272 7.69 -21.76 11.93
CA ILE A 272 8.20 -22.38 13.17
C ILE A 272 7.99 -23.90 13.11
N GLY A 273 9.05 -24.66 12.87
CA GLY A 273 9.08 -26.13 13.02
C GLY A 273 8.92 -26.95 11.74
N ASP A 274 8.80 -26.32 10.57
CA ASP A 274 8.76 -27.02 9.27
C ASP A 274 10.07 -27.73 9.00
N VAL A 275 11.22 -27.11 9.31
CA VAL A 275 12.55 -27.73 9.19
C VAL A 275 12.67 -29.00 10.02
N LEU A 276 12.25 -28.97 11.29
CA LEU A 276 12.32 -30.14 12.19
C LEU A 276 11.34 -31.24 11.78
N THR A 277 10.22 -30.87 11.17
CA THR A 277 9.25 -31.82 10.63
C THR A 277 9.74 -32.45 9.34
N GLN A 278 10.35 -31.68 8.45
CA GLN A 278 10.97 -32.16 7.22
C GLN A 278 12.13 -33.10 7.53
N VAL A 279 13.06 -32.71 8.41
CA VAL A 279 14.14 -33.60 8.90
C VAL A 279 13.58 -34.89 9.50
N ARG A 280 12.50 -34.81 10.29
CA ARG A 280 11.82 -36.00 10.83
C ARG A 280 11.24 -36.89 9.72
N VAL A 281 10.67 -36.31 8.68
CA VAL A 281 10.12 -37.04 7.53
C VAL A 281 11.25 -37.69 6.74
N ASP A 282 12.34 -36.99 6.46
CA ASP A 282 13.47 -37.49 5.69
C ASP A 282 14.22 -38.61 6.43
N ILE A 283 14.36 -38.52 7.76
CA ILE A 283 14.88 -39.60 8.60
C ILE A 283 13.95 -40.82 8.60
N ARG A 284 12.62 -40.61 8.59
CA ARG A 284 11.64 -41.70 8.51
C ARG A 284 11.58 -42.34 7.13
N ALA A 285 11.85 -41.57 6.08
CA ALA A 285 11.93 -42.04 4.70
C ALA A 285 13.24 -42.80 4.42
N GLY A 286 14.26 -42.61 5.27
CA GLY A 286 15.58 -43.23 5.11
C GLY A 286 16.49 -42.47 4.15
N ASP A 287 16.07 -41.28 3.70
CA ASP A 287 16.82 -40.41 2.80
C ASP A 287 17.99 -39.70 3.52
N VAL A 288 17.89 -39.58 4.86
CA VAL A 288 18.99 -39.11 5.73
C VAL A 288 19.21 -40.12 6.87
N PRO A 289 20.40 -40.71 7.02
CA PRO A 289 20.67 -41.60 8.14
C PRO A 289 20.68 -40.80 9.44
N ALA A 290 20.03 -41.30 10.50
CA ALA A 290 19.98 -40.63 11.80
C ALA A 290 21.38 -40.33 12.40
N SER A 291 22.43 -41.01 11.93
CA SER A 291 23.83 -40.74 12.28
C SER A 291 24.38 -39.43 11.71
N ALA A 292 23.78 -38.86 10.66
CA ALA A 292 24.15 -37.56 10.10
C ALA A 292 23.82 -36.39 11.06
N LEU A 293 22.95 -36.62 12.05
CA LEU A 293 22.67 -35.64 13.11
C LEU A 293 23.74 -35.61 14.22
N VAL A 294 24.72 -36.53 14.19
CA VAL A 294 25.70 -36.73 15.26
C VAL A 294 27.09 -36.22 14.86
N ASP A 295 27.30 -35.88 13.59
CA ASP A 295 28.58 -35.40 13.07
C ASP A 295 28.48 -33.93 12.66
N SER A 296 28.99 -33.04 13.50
CA SER A 296 29.01 -31.58 13.28
C SER A 296 30.07 -31.14 12.25
N THR A 297 30.62 -32.06 11.46
CA THR A 297 31.69 -31.76 10.47
C THR A 297 31.34 -32.14 9.04
N THR A 298 30.16 -32.71 8.80
CA THR A 298 29.65 -32.95 7.45
C THR A 298 28.69 -31.85 7.05
N ASP A 299 29.17 -31.01 6.14
CA ASP A 299 28.41 -30.00 5.40
C ASP A 299 27.13 -30.62 4.83
N SER A 300 26.00 -29.94 5.04
CA SER A 300 24.70 -30.35 4.53
C SER A 300 24.74 -30.46 2.99
N PRO A 301 24.24 -31.54 2.37
CA PRO A 301 24.21 -31.66 0.90
C PRO A 301 23.20 -30.72 0.23
N PHE A 302 22.43 -29.98 1.03
CA PHE A 302 21.55 -28.90 0.58
C PHE A 302 22.05 -27.59 1.15
N THR A 303 22.02 -26.52 0.36
CA THR A 303 22.42 -25.14 0.68
C THR A 303 21.56 -24.46 1.78
N ALA A 304 20.99 -25.24 2.69
CA ALA A 304 20.27 -24.78 3.87
C ALA A 304 21.23 -24.78 5.08
N ALA A 305 21.08 -23.75 5.92
CA ALA A 305 21.96 -23.40 7.04
C ALA A 305 22.46 -24.58 7.89
N ASP A 306 23.76 -24.59 8.15
CA ASP A 306 24.42 -25.51 9.08
C ASP A 306 23.82 -25.42 10.48
N ILE A 307 23.44 -26.57 11.04
CA ILE A 307 23.03 -26.67 12.44
C ILE A 307 24.30 -26.73 13.30
N TYR A 308 24.71 -25.59 13.83
CA TYR A 308 25.76 -25.54 14.85
C TYR A 308 25.20 -26.02 16.20
N VAL A 309 25.76 -27.12 16.72
CA VAL A 309 25.51 -27.58 18.10
C VAL A 309 26.83 -27.51 18.86
N GLY A 310 27.05 -26.41 19.61
CA GLY A 310 28.15 -26.29 20.57
C GLY A 310 28.74 -24.89 20.67
#